data_AF-A0A920H3G2-F1
#
_entry.id   AF-A0A920H3G2-F1
#
_cell.length_a   1.000
_cell.length_b   1.000
_cell.length_c   1.000
_cell.angle_alpha   90.00
_cell.angle_beta   90.00
_cell.angle_gamma   90.00
#
_symmetry.space_group_name_H-M   'P 1'
#
loop_
_entity.id
_entity.type
_entity.pdbx_description
1 polymer ?
#
loop_
_entity_poly.entity_id
_entity_poly.type
_entity_poly.pdbx_seq_one_letter_code
_entity_poly.pdbx_strand_id
1 'polypeptide(L)'
;MIIPSIVMPPPESNLVLSDYEKEILNKWILQGGKWKKHWSYNKPIKPELPPVKNKSWINNDIDYFTLKNIEANGLNISSVEDKEILIRRLYFDLIGLPPVLKKLMNF
;
A
#
# COMPACT_ATOMS: atom_id res chain seq x y z
N MET A 1 6.53 29.12 -36.24
CA MET A 1 7.87 29.70 -36.12
C MET A 1 8.10 29.95 -34.63
N ILE A 2 8.94 29.16 -33.96
CA ILE A 2 9.19 29.32 -32.52
C ILE A 2 10.23 30.43 -32.37
N ILE A 3 9.86 31.52 -31.71
CA ILE A 3 10.75 32.65 -31.46
C ILE A 3 11.75 32.21 -30.37
N PRO A 4 13.08 32.33 -30.57
CA PRO A 4 14.10 31.87 -29.62
C PRO A 4 14.05 32.51 -28.22
N SER A 5 13.22 33.53 -28.03
CA SER A 5 13.15 34.34 -26.81
C SER A 5 12.08 33.90 -25.80
N ILE A 6 11.30 32.86 -26.08
CA ILE A 6 10.24 32.42 -25.16
C ILE A 6 10.83 31.45 -24.10
N VAL A 7 10.94 31.93 -22.86
CA VAL A 7 11.40 31.14 -21.71
C VAL A 7 10.16 30.72 -20.90
N MET A 8 10.09 29.43 -20.54
CA MET A 8 9.10 28.94 -19.58
C MET A 8 9.75 28.72 -18.20
N PRO A 9 9.07 29.12 -17.11
CA PRO A 9 7.79 29.84 -17.10
C PRO A 9 7.95 31.32 -17.52
N PRO A 10 6.88 31.97 -18.05
CA PRO A 10 6.95 33.37 -18.49
C PRO A 10 7.41 34.30 -17.37
N PRO A 11 8.16 35.38 -17.65
CA PRO A 11 8.63 36.32 -16.63
C PRO A 11 7.51 36.90 -15.75
N GLU A 12 6.31 37.07 -16.31
CA GLU A 12 5.12 37.56 -15.60
C GLU A 12 4.57 36.58 -14.55
N SER A 13 4.95 35.29 -14.61
CA SER A 13 4.42 34.28 -13.69
C SER A 13 5.01 34.40 -12.28
N ASN A 14 6.08 35.18 -12.09
CA ASN A 14 6.86 35.28 -10.85
C ASN A 14 7.35 33.91 -10.32
N LEU A 15 7.41 32.89 -11.18
CA LEU A 15 7.92 31.57 -10.83
C LEU A 15 9.36 31.49 -11.31
N VAL A 16 10.30 31.48 -10.37
CA VAL A 16 11.73 31.35 -10.68
C VAL A 16 12.24 30.09 -10.02
N LEU A 17 12.82 29.20 -10.81
CA LEU A 17 13.52 28.03 -10.28
C LEU A 17 14.79 28.50 -9.58
N SER A 18 14.96 28.10 -8.33
CA SER A 18 16.22 28.20 -7.61
C SER A 18 17.31 27.37 -8.31
N ASP A 19 18.57 27.70 -8.06
CA ASP A 19 19.68 26.95 -8.66
C ASP A 19 19.72 25.49 -8.18
N TYR A 20 19.28 25.24 -6.95
CA TYR A 20 19.09 23.90 -6.41
C TYR A 20 18.04 23.08 -7.18
N GLU A 21 16.89 23.68 -7.51
CA GLU A 21 15.85 23.00 -8.30
C GLU A 21 16.32 22.70 -9.73
N LYS A 22 17.09 23.61 -10.34
CA LYS A 22 17.72 23.37 -11.65
C LYS A 22 18.70 22.20 -11.58
N GLU A 23 19.49 22.09 -10.51
CA GLU A 23 20.39 20.95 -10.32
C GLU A 23 19.64 19.62 -10.16
N ILE A 24 18.52 19.60 -9.44
CA ILE A 24 17.68 18.40 -9.33
C ILE A 24 17.18 17.97 -10.71
N LEU A 25 16.69 18.91 -11.51
CA LEU A 25 16.21 18.63 -12.86
C LEU A 25 17.36 18.13 -13.77
N ASN A 26 18.53 18.75 -13.70
CA ASN A 26 19.71 18.29 -14.43
C ASN A 26 20.12 16.87 -14.05
N LYS A 27 20.13 16.54 -12.75
CA LYS A 27 20.41 15.17 -12.26
C LYS A 27 19.39 14.18 -12.81
N TRP A 28 18.11 14.52 -12.83
CA TRP A 28 17.06 13.67 -13.37
C TRP A 28 17.21 13.45 -14.90
N ILE A 29 17.57 14.49 -15.65
CA ILE A 29 17.85 14.40 -17.09
C ILE A 29 19.05 13.46 -17.35
N LEU A 30 20.14 13.62 -16.59
CA LEU A 30 21.33 12.76 -16.68
C LEU A 30 21.04 11.29 -16.34
N GLN A 31 20.07 11.04 -15.45
CA GLN A 31 19.59 9.70 -15.11
C GLN A 31 18.66 9.09 -16.19
N GLY A 32 18.45 9.80 -17.30
CA GLY A 32 17.68 9.34 -18.45
C GLY A 32 16.22 9.80 -18.46
N GLY A 33 15.83 10.76 -17.60
CA GLY A 33 14.57 11.48 -17.72
C GLY A 33 13.33 10.59 -17.79
N LYS A 34 13.34 9.42 -17.13
CA LYS A 34 12.30 8.41 -17.30
C LYS A 34 10.99 8.91 -16.68
N TRP A 35 10.07 9.33 -17.55
CA TRP A 35 8.70 9.63 -17.17
C TRP A 35 7.87 8.34 -17.07
N LYS A 36 7.16 8.15 -15.96
CA LYS A 36 6.20 7.06 -15.79
C LYS A 36 4.80 7.61 -15.72
N LYS A 37 3.86 6.94 -16.37
CA LYS A 37 2.44 7.25 -16.23
C LYS A 37 2.05 7.14 -14.74
N HIS A 38 1.30 8.14 -14.25
CA HIS A 38 0.83 8.14 -12.87
C HIS A 38 0.09 6.84 -12.55
N TRP A 39 0.28 6.32 -11.32
CA TRP A 39 -0.18 4.99 -10.92
C TRP A 39 -1.69 4.79 -11.15
N SER A 40 -2.50 5.85 -10.92
CA SER A 40 -3.95 5.82 -11.12
C SER A 40 -4.40 5.65 -12.57
N TYR A 41 -3.53 5.92 -13.55
CA TYR A 41 -3.85 5.73 -14.96
C TYR A 41 -3.28 4.41 -15.52
N ASN A 42 -2.59 3.62 -14.71
CA ASN A 42 -2.19 2.28 -15.07
C ASN A 42 -3.29 1.32 -14.63
N LYS A 43 -3.75 0.47 -15.56
CA LYS A 43 -4.75 -0.54 -15.23
C LYS A 43 -4.15 -1.51 -14.20
N PRO A 44 -4.81 -1.78 -13.06
CA PRO A 44 -4.33 -2.79 -12.13
C PRO A 44 -4.35 -4.16 -12.80
N ILE A 45 -3.25 -4.90 -12.68
CA ILE A 45 -3.08 -6.25 -13.21
C ILE A 45 -3.13 -7.20 -12.01
N LYS A 46 -3.96 -8.24 -12.09
CA LYS A 46 -4.04 -9.25 -11.03
C LYS A 46 -2.73 -10.05 -11.03
N PRO A 47 -1.94 -10.03 -9.93
CA PRO A 47 -0.74 -10.85 -9.84
C PRO A 47 -1.11 -12.33 -9.69
N GLU A 48 -0.19 -13.21 -10.12
CA GLU A 48 -0.32 -14.64 -9.86
C GLU A 48 -0.16 -14.94 -8.36
N LEU A 49 -0.92 -15.91 -7.89
CA LEU A 49 -0.88 -16.32 -6.49
C LEU A 49 0.40 -17.12 -6.22
N PRO A 50 1.16 -16.81 -5.16
CA PRO A 50 2.37 -17.54 -4.85
C PRO A 50 2.05 -18.97 -4.39
N PRO A 51 2.95 -19.94 -4.66
CA PRO A 51 2.82 -21.28 -4.10
C PRO A 51 3.07 -21.23 -2.58
N VAL A 52 2.20 -21.89 -1.83
CA VAL A 52 2.24 -21.98 -0.37
C VAL A 52 1.93 -23.40 0.08
N LYS A 53 2.48 -23.82 1.22
CA LYS A 53 2.31 -25.19 1.73
C LYS A 53 0.97 -25.36 2.42
N ASN A 54 0.60 -24.45 3.33
CA ASN A 54 -0.60 -24.58 4.15
C ASN A 54 -1.85 -23.94 3.50
N LYS A 55 -2.46 -24.64 2.54
CA LYS A 55 -3.68 -24.14 1.86
C LYS A 55 -4.92 -24.09 2.76
N SER A 56 -4.98 -24.86 3.84
CA SER A 56 -6.15 -24.89 4.73
C SER A 56 -6.39 -23.61 5.53
N TRP A 57 -5.37 -22.76 5.69
CA TRP A 57 -5.51 -21.49 6.41
C TRP A 57 -6.03 -20.35 5.54
N ILE A 58 -6.06 -20.53 4.23
CA ILE A 58 -6.35 -19.47 3.25
C ILE A 58 -7.86 -19.26 3.15
N ASN A 59 -8.32 -18.05 3.41
CA ASN A 59 -9.72 -17.65 3.19
C ASN A 59 -9.87 -16.74 1.96
N ASN A 60 -8.84 -15.96 1.61
CA ASN A 60 -8.84 -15.05 0.47
C ASN A 60 -7.52 -15.10 -0.31
N ASP A 61 -7.52 -14.61 -1.56
CA ASP A 61 -6.37 -14.52 -2.45
C ASP A 61 -5.18 -13.76 -1.82
N ILE A 62 -5.45 -12.79 -0.95
CA ILE A 62 -4.43 -12.00 -0.25
C ILE A 62 -3.63 -12.87 0.74
N ASP A 63 -4.26 -13.88 1.33
CA ASP A 63 -3.64 -14.72 2.36
C ASP A 63 -2.48 -15.53 1.79
N TYR A 64 -2.49 -15.84 0.49
CA TYR A 64 -1.35 -16.47 -0.18
C TYR A 64 -0.06 -15.65 -0.05
N PHE A 65 -0.14 -14.33 -0.19
CA PHE A 65 1.03 -13.45 -0.11
C PHE A 65 1.54 -13.35 1.33
N THR A 66 0.63 -13.28 2.30
CA THR A 66 0.96 -13.28 3.73
C THR A 66 1.60 -14.59 4.14
N LEU A 67 0.98 -15.72 3.77
CA LEU A 67 1.45 -17.05 4.09
C LEU A 67 2.82 -17.34 3.47
N LYS A 68 3.05 -16.91 2.22
CA LYS A 68 4.36 -17.00 1.56
C LYS A 68 5.46 -16.35 2.42
N ASN A 69 5.20 -15.16 2.94
CA ASN A 69 6.17 -14.45 3.78
C ASN A 69 6.36 -15.13 5.15
N ILE A 70 5.28 -15.62 5.77
CA ILE A 70 5.36 -16.37 7.04
C ILE A 70 6.22 -17.63 6.84
N GLU A 71 5.94 -18.42 5.80
CA GLU A 71 6.68 -19.64 5.46
C GLU A 71 8.14 -19.34 5.10
N ALA A 72 8.41 -18.27 4.34
CA ALA A 72 9.77 -17.88 3.97
C ALA A 72 10.62 -17.46 5.17
N ASN A 73 9.99 -16.89 6.20
CA ASN A 73 10.66 -16.51 7.45
C ASN A 73 10.68 -17.66 8.48
N GLY A 74 10.19 -18.86 8.14
CA GLY A 74 10.15 -20.00 9.06
C GLY A 74 9.22 -19.80 10.26
N LEU A 75 8.27 -18.88 10.16
CA LEU A 75 7.29 -18.59 11.20
C LEU A 75 6.08 -19.52 11.07
N ASN A 76 5.39 -19.73 12.19
CA ASN A 76 4.12 -20.44 12.21
C ASN A 76 2.97 -19.47 12.46
N ILE A 77 1.82 -19.82 11.94
CA ILE A 77 0.59 -19.06 12.12
C ILE A 77 0.04 -19.36 13.51
N SER A 78 -0.40 -18.33 14.23
CA SER A 78 -1.08 -18.51 15.51
C SER A 78 -2.41 -19.24 15.33
N SER A 79 -2.76 -20.10 16.30
CA SER A 79 -4.09 -20.70 16.36
C SER A 79 -5.17 -19.64 16.52
N VAL A 80 -6.35 -19.90 15.96
CA VAL A 80 -7.52 -19.06 16.21
C VAL A 80 -7.89 -19.19 17.68
N GLU A 81 -8.14 -18.04 18.31
CA GLU A 81 -8.52 -17.94 19.72
C GLU A 81 -10.00 -18.29 19.91
N ASP A 82 -10.37 -18.66 21.14
CA ASP A 82 -11.76 -18.90 21.51
C ASP A 82 -12.68 -17.72 21.15
N LYS A 83 -13.90 -18.04 20.73
CA LYS A 83 -14.89 -17.07 20.26
C LYS A 83 -15.16 -15.97 21.30
N GLU A 84 -15.20 -16.34 22.57
CA GLU A 84 -15.45 -15.42 23.69
C GLU A 84 -14.35 -14.36 23.82
N ILE A 85 -13.10 -14.73 23.53
CA ILE A 85 -11.96 -13.81 23.58
C ILE A 85 -12.00 -12.89 22.37
N LEU A 86 -12.31 -13.42 21.18
CA LEU A 86 -12.39 -12.65 19.94
C LEU A 86 -13.48 -11.58 20.02
N ILE A 87 -14.70 -11.94 20.44
CA ILE A 87 -15.79 -10.98 20.55
C ILE A 87 -15.49 -9.93 21.62
N ARG A 88 -14.85 -10.30 22.73
CA ARG A 88 -14.45 -9.34 23.75
C ARG A 88 -13.44 -8.33 23.21
N ARG A 89 -12.40 -8.77 22.48
CA ARG A 89 -11.43 -7.87 21.82
C ARG A 89 -12.14 -6.93 20.83
N LEU A 90 -12.96 -7.48 19.94
CA LEU A 90 -13.72 -6.71 18.95
C LEU A 90 -14.60 -5.63 19.61
N TYR A 91 -15.24 -5.96 20.72
CA TYR A 91 -16.08 -5.03 21.48
C TYR A 91 -15.30 -3.88 22.09
N PHE A 92 -14.15 -4.18 22.71
CA PHE A 92 -13.27 -3.15 23.23
C PHE A 92 -12.73 -2.25 22.12
N ASP A 93 -12.35 -2.83 20.97
CA ASP A 93 -11.80 -2.06 19.85
C ASP A 93 -12.84 -1.14 19.21
N LEU A 94 -14.09 -1.62 19.03
CA LEU A 94 -15.14 -0.87 18.35
C LEU A 94 -15.92 0.09 19.28
N ILE A 95 -16.16 -0.31 20.52
CA ILE A 95 -17.11 0.36 21.43
C ILE A 95 -16.41 0.82 22.72
N GLY A 96 -15.26 0.25 23.07
CA GLY A 96 -14.55 0.56 24.33
C GLY A 96 -15.16 -0.07 25.58
N LEU A 97 -16.20 -0.89 25.43
CA LEU A 97 -16.92 -1.54 26.54
C LEU A 97 -17.00 -3.06 26.30
N PRO A 98 -17.05 -3.88 27.38
CA PRO A 98 -17.16 -5.32 27.23
C PRO A 98 -18.53 -5.75 26.64
N PRO A 99 -18.60 -6.90 25.96
CA PRO A 99 -19.84 -7.43 25.41
C PRO A 99 -20.81 -7.85 26.52
N VAL A 100 -22.10 -7.72 26.24
CA VAL A 100 -23.17 -8.28 27.10
C VAL A 100 -23.20 -9.80 26.96
N LEU A 101 -23.46 -10.53 28.05
CA LEU A 101 -23.49 -12.01 28.09
C LEU A 101 -24.35 -12.64 26.99
N LYS A 102 -25.52 -12.06 26.69
CA LYS A 102 -26.41 -12.52 25.60
C LYS A 102 -25.71 -12.53 24.23
N LYS A 103 -24.76 -11.62 24.01
CA LYS A 103 -24.04 -11.51 22.73
C LYS A 103 -22.85 -12.45 22.64
N LEU A 104 -22.26 -12.84 23.79
CA LEU A 104 -21.28 -13.93 23.87
C LEU A 104 -21.90 -15.28 23.48
N MET A 105 -23.14 -15.55 23.90
CA MET A 105 -23.83 -16.83 23.64
C MET A 105 -24.30 -17.02 22.19
N ASN A 106 -24.38 -15.95 21.40
CA ASN A 106 -24.96 -15.95 20.04
C ASN A 106 -23.92 -15.69 18.93
N PHE A 107 -22.62 -15.88 19.21
CA PHE A 107 -21.50 -15.63 18.29
C PHE A 107 -20.94 -16.95 17.71
#